data_AF-A0A645CN17-F1
#
_entry.id   AF-A0A645CN17-F1
#
_cell.length_a   1.000
_cell.length_b   1.000
_cell.length_c   1.000
_cell.angle_alpha   90.00
_cell.angle_beta   90.00
_cell.angle_gamma   90.00
#
_symmetry.space_group_name_H-M   'P 1'
#
loop_
_entity.id
_entity.type
_entity.pdbx_description
1 polymer ?
#
loop_
_entity_poly.entity_id
_entity_poly.type
_entity_poly.pdbx_seq_one_letter_code
_entity_poly.pdbx_strand_id
1 'polypeptide(L)'
;MFAFEQPTLKKLVHENFVTLVGEENIAPGHGFTTDANDVSNLVPTVHATVSGITGVAHSSNYEVSNPQLAYLVAAKMMAMTVVDLLANGAENALTIRSEFKPPLTKEQYLKDWGKLSL
;
A
#
# COMPACT_ATOMS: atom_id res chain seq x y z
N MET A 1 0.12 10.05 -9.30
CA MET A 1 -0.79 8.97 -9.71
C MET A 1 -0.01 7.68 -9.62
N PHE A 2 -0.31 6.82 -8.65
CA PHE A 2 0.39 5.54 -8.50
C PHE A 2 -0.02 4.61 -9.65
N ALA A 3 0.94 4.04 -10.35
CA ALA A 3 0.65 3.17 -11.47
C ALA A 3 0.20 1.81 -10.94
N PHE A 4 -1.00 1.38 -11.35
CA PHE A 4 -1.55 0.03 -11.13
C PHE A 4 -1.92 -0.34 -9.69
N GLU A 5 -2.34 0.63 -8.86
CA GLU A 5 -2.96 0.30 -7.57
C GLU A 5 -4.23 -0.55 -7.76
N GLN A 6 -4.41 -1.57 -6.90
CA GLN A 6 -5.60 -2.41 -6.94
C GLN A 6 -6.76 -1.70 -6.20
N PRO A 7 -7.89 -1.37 -6.88
CA PRO A 7 -8.97 -0.57 -6.29
C PRO A 7 -9.72 -1.21 -5.11
N THR A 8 -10.03 -2.50 -5.21
CA THR A 8 -10.70 -3.30 -4.17
C THR A 8 -9.83 -3.41 -2.90
N LEU A 9 -8.51 -3.66 -3.05
CA LEU A 9 -7.55 -3.66 -1.94
C LEU A 9 -7.45 -2.27 -1.31
N LYS A 10 -7.39 -1.22 -2.15
CA LYS A 10 -7.36 0.16 -1.68
C LYS A 10 -8.60 0.53 -0.88
N LYS A 11 -9.77 0.03 -1.28
CA LYS A 11 -11.02 0.22 -0.55
C LYS A 11 -10.95 -0.41 0.85
N LEU A 12 -10.47 -1.65 0.97
CA LEU A 12 -10.28 -2.29 2.29
C LEU A 12 -9.32 -1.49 3.18
N VAL A 13 -8.19 -1.05 2.62
CA VAL A 13 -7.23 -0.20 3.35
C VAL A 13 -7.86 1.12 3.78
N HIS A 14 -8.67 1.75 2.93
CA HIS A 14 -9.42 2.98 3.26
C HIS A 14 -10.37 2.73 4.43
N GLU A 15 -11.20 1.69 4.37
CA GLU A 15 -12.16 1.35 5.44
C GLU A 15 -11.47 1.07 6.78
N ASN A 16 -10.29 0.45 6.75
CA ASN A 16 -9.45 0.27 7.93
C ASN A 16 -8.90 1.58 8.48
N PHE A 17 -8.48 2.52 7.62
CA PHE A 17 -8.12 3.87 8.07
C PHE A 17 -9.31 4.61 8.67
N VAL A 18 -10.50 4.54 8.06
CA VAL A 18 -11.71 5.20 8.58
C VAL A 18 -12.01 4.70 9.98
N THR A 19 -11.89 3.40 10.20
CA THR A 19 -12.09 2.79 11.52
C THR A 19 -11.08 3.28 12.55
N LEU A 20 -9.82 3.51 12.15
CA LEU A 20 -8.74 3.87 13.06
C LEU A 20 -8.65 5.37 13.35
N VAL A 21 -8.97 6.23 12.38
CA VAL A 21 -8.74 7.67 12.49
C VAL A 21 -9.95 8.54 12.13
N GLY A 22 -11.06 7.98 11.65
CA GLY A 22 -12.21 8.75 11.16
C GLY A 22 -12.02 9.23 9.72
N GLU A 23 -13.12 9.29 8.95
CA GLU A 23 -13.11 9.69 7.54
C GLU A 23 -12.56 11.11 7.35
N GLU A 24 -12.86 12.02 8.29
CA GLU A 24 -12.42 13.42 8.25
C GLU A 24 -10.89 13.60 8.35
N ASN A 25 -10.18 12.57 8.81
CA ASN A 25 -8.72 12.57 8.94
C ASN A 25 -8.02 11.83 7.78
N ILE A 26 -8.77 11.42 6.75
CA ILE A 26 -8.22 10.77 5.56
C ILE A 26 -8.14 11.77 4.41
N ALA A 27 -7.01 11.76 3.73
CA ALA A 27 -6.78 12.54 2.53
C ALA A 27 -6.18 11.63 1.44
N PRO A 28 -6.26 12.04 0.15
CA PRO A 28 -5.53 11.36 -0.90
C PRO A 28 -4.04 11.23 -0.55
N GLY A 29 -3.49 10.03 -0.76
CA GLY A 29 -2.07 9.78 -0.54
C GLY A 29 -1.18 10.69 -1.38
N HIS A 30 -0.03 11.08 -0.82
CA HIS A 30 0.97 11.86 -1.53
C HIS A 30 1.92 10.94 -2.28
N GLY A 31 2.31 11.32 -3.50
CA GLY A 31 3.28 10.55 -4.28
C GLY A 31 4.68 10.61 -3.65
N PHE A 32 5.26 9.44 -3.42
CA PHE A 32 6.68 9.28 -3.06
C PHE A 32 7.40 8.47 -4.13
N THR A 33 8.73 8.59 -4.19
CA THR A 33 9.55 7.67 -4.98
C THR A 33 9.80 6.41 -4.17
N THR A 34 9.35 5.27 -4.68
CA THR A 34 9.54 3.95 -4.06
C THR A 34 9.58 2.88 -5.15
N ASP A 35 10.37 1.83 -4.91
CA ASP A 35 10.41 0.58 -5.66
C ASP A 35 9.22 -0.35 -5.34
N ALA A 36 8.42 -0.05 -4.32
CA ALA A 36 7.19 -0.78 -4.03
C ALA A 36 6.17 -0.69 -5.18
N ASN A 37 6.28 0.31 -6.05
CA ASN A 37 5.46 0.36 -7.26
C ASN A 37 5.99 -0.56 -8.38
N ASP A 38 7.18 -1.13 -8.25
CA ASP A 38 7.69 -2.11 -9.22
C ASP A 38 6.89 -3.41 -9.09
N VAL A 39 6.59 -3.84 -7.86
CA VAL A 39 5.80 -5.05 -7.60
C VAL A 39 4.34 -4.90 -8.04
N SER A 40 3.82 -3.68 -8.21
CA SER A 40 2.47 -3.46 -8.80
C SER A 40 2.39 -3.85 -10.27
N ASN A 41 3.51 -4.18 -10.93
CA ASN A 41 3.49 -4.81 -12.25
C ASN A 41 3.15 -6.31 -12.21
N LEU A 42 3.22 -6.94 -11.04
CA LEU A 42 3.13 -8.40 -10.89
C LEU A 42 1.97 -8.83 -9.98
N VAL A 43 1.70 -8.10 -8.91
CA VAL A 43 0.73 -8.48 -7.87
C VAL A 43 -0.14 -7.28 -7.46
N PRO A 44 -1.35 -7.54 -6.90
CA PRO A 44 -2.17 -6.49 -6.29
C PRO A 44 -1.37 -5.70 -5.25
N THR A 45 -1.31 -4.38 -5.42
CA THR A 45 -0.54 -3.49 -4.55
C THR A 45 -1.35 -2.23 -4.24
N VAL A 46 -1.15 -1.68 -3.04
CA VAL A 46 -1.66 -0.38 -2.61
C VAL A 46 -0.56 0.34 -1.85
N HIS A 47 -0.40 1.65 -2.08
CA HIS A 47 0.51 2.47 -1.31
C HIS A 47 -0.27 3.14 -0.17
N ALA A 48 -0.16 2.59 1.04
CA ALA A 48 -0.78 3.16 2.24
C ALA A 48 0.21 4.11 2.95
N THR A 49 -0.16 5.37 3.07
CA THR A 49 0.66 6.40 3.75
C THR A 49 0.02 6.79 5.07
N VAL A 50 0.81 6.86 6.14
CA VAL A 50 0.36 7.29 7.47
C VAL A 50 1.16 8.52 7.90
N SER A 51 0.48 9.48 8.52
CA SER A 51 1.10 10.69 9.07
C SER A 51 1.85 10.40 10.39
N GLY A 52 2.28 11.46 11.07
CA GLY A 52 2.97 11.40 12.36
C GLY A 52 4.44 11.82 12.30
N ILE A 53 4.81 12.47 11.21
CA ILE A 53 6.12 13.04 10.95
C ILE A 53 6.00 14.56 10.83
N THR A 54 6.99 15.29 11.36
CA THR A 54 7.22 16.71 11.08
C THR A 54 8.58 16.93 10.41
N GLY A 55 8.74 18.07 9.76
CA GLY A 55 9.95 18.41 9.02
C GLY A 55 9.91 17.98 7.55
N VAL A 56 11.04 18.10 6.86
CA VAL A 56 11.17 17.82 5.42
C VAL A 56 11.84 16.48 5.19
N ALA A 57 11.28 15.64 4.32
CA ALA A 57 11.90 14.38 3.94
C ALA A 57 13.36 14.57 3.48
N HIS A 58 14.26 13.69 3.93
CA HIS A 58 15.71 13.76 3.68
C HIS A 58 16.46 14.95 4.30
N SER A 59 15.85 15.70 5.23
CA SER A 59 16.53 16.79 5.92
C SER A 59 16.90 16.44 7.37
N SER A 60 17.72 17.28 8.00
CA SER A 60 18.11 17.14 9.41
C SER A 60 17.00 17.43 10.41
N ASN A 61 15.85 17.94 9.97
CA ASN A 61 14.70 18.23 10.83
C ASN A 61 13.55 17.21 10.67
N TYR A 62 13.78 16.10 9.97
CA TYR A 62 12.81 15.02 9.81
C TYR A 62 12.68 14.22 11.10
N GLU A 63 11.51 14.26 11.74
CA GLU A 63 11.29 13.69 13.06
C GLU A 63 9.91 13.04 13.19
N VAL A 64 9.84 11.91 13.90
CA VAL A 64 8.58 11.28 14.30
C VAL A 64 8.00 12.05 15.49
N SER A 65 7.08 12.98 15.20
CA SER A 65 6.43 13.83 16.21
C SER A 65 5.15 13.22 16.79
N ASN A 66 4.56 12.23 16.13
CA ASN A 66 3.41 11.50 16.66
C ASN A 66 3.60 9.98 16.49
N PRO A 67 4.23 9.32 17.47
CA PRO A 67 4.43 7.87 17.47
C PRO A 67 3.12 7.05 17.41
N GLN A 68 2.01 7.59 17.92
CA GLN A 68 0.73 6.88 17.87
C GLN A 68 0.24 6.73 16.44
N LEU A 69 0.34 7.78 15.63
CA LEU A 69 0.03 7.70 14.19
C LEU A 69 1.11 6.89 13.46
N ALA A 70 2.38 7.31 13.59
CA ALA A 70 3.47 6.77 12.79
C ALA A 70 3.70 5.26 13.01
N TYR A 71 3.46 4.76 14.23
CA TYR A 71 3.72 3.36 14.56
C TYR A 71 2.43 2.57 14.79
N LEU A 72 1.57 3.02 15.72
CA LEU A 72 0.44 2.19 16.12
C LEU A 72 -0.68 2.17 15.07
N VAL A 73 -1.05 3.31 14.49
CA VAL A 73 -2.07 3.34 13.42
C VAL A 73 -1.56 2.60 12.19
N ALA A 74 -0.29 2.82 11.79
CA ALA A 74 0.31 2.08 10.68
C ALA A 74 0.29 0.56 10.91
N ALA A 75 0.75 0.09 12.08
CA ALA A 75 0.76 -1.33 12.42
C ALA A 75 -0.65 -1.93 12.48
N LYS A 76 -1.61 -1.22 13.08
CA LYS A 76 -3.01 -1.67 13.16
C LYS A 76 -3.64 -1.75 11.78
N MET A 77 -3.45 -0.75 10.93
CA MET A 77 -3.98 -0.76 9.57
C MET A 77 -3.45 -1.97 8.79
N MET A 78 -2.15 -2.25 8.87
CA MET A 78 -1.57 -3.43 8.22
C MET A 78 -2.17 -4.73 8.78
N ALA A 79 -2.29 -4.86 10.10
CA ALA A 79 -2.84 -6.05 10.73
C ALA A 79 -4.32 -6.28 10.38
N MET A 80 -5.14 -5.23 10.43
CA MET A 80 -6.55 -5.28 10.03
C MET A 80 -6.68 -5.70 8.57
N THR A 81 -5.88 -5.11 7.67
CA THR A 81 -5.88 -5.46 6.25
C THR A 81 -5.52 -6.94 6.03
N VAL A 82 -4.54 -7.47 6.77
CA VAL A 82 -4.21 -8.92 6.71
C VAL A 82 -5.38 -9.77 7.17
N VAL A 83 -6.07 -9.39 8.24
CA VAL A 83 -7.27 -10.10 8.73
C VAL A 83 -8.36 -10.07 7.66
N ASP A 84 -8.69 -8.91 7.10
CA ASP A 84 -9.75 -8.78 6.09
C ASP A 84 -9.44 -9.57 4.81
N LEU A 85 -8.15 -9.65 4.44
CA LEU A 85 -7.72 -10.44 3.28
C LEU A 85 -7.87 -11.95 3.51
N LEU A 86 -7.59 -12.44 4.73
CA LEU A 86 -7.43 -13.87 5.01
C LEU A 86 -8.60 -14.52 5.76
N ALA A 87 -9.48 -13.73 6.38
CA ALA A 87 -10.68 -14.23 7.03
C ALA A 87 -11.61 -14.95 6.04
N ASN A 88 -12.52 -15.78 6.57
CA ASN A 88 -13.54 -16.49 5.79
C ASN A 88 -12.96 -17.31 4.62
N GLY A 89 -11.81 -17.95 4.83
CA GLY A 89 -11.14 -18.72 3.77
C GLY A 89 -10.49 -17.85 2.69
N ALA A 90 -10.09 -16.62 3.04
CA ALA A 90 -9.41 -15.66 2.17
C ALA A 90 -10.22 -15.19 0.95
N GLU A 91 -11.56 -15.16 1.08
CA GLU A 91 -12.47 -14.76 0.01
C GLU A 91 -12.10 -13.40 -0.63
N ASN A 92 -11.78 -12.41 0.21
CA ASN A 92 -11.34 -11.09 -0.25
C ASN A 92 -10.02 -11.14 -1.02
N ALA A 93 -9.00 -11.82 -0.50
CA ALA A 93 -7.72 -11.94 -1.20
C ALA A 93 -7.85 -12.69 -2.54
N LEU A 94 -8.67 -13.74 -2.59
CA LEU A 94 -8.94 -14.50 -3.81
C LEU A 94 -9.65 -13.64 -4.86
N THR A 95 -10.66 -12.87 -4.44
CA THR A 95 -11.39 -11.92 -5.29
C THR A 95 -10.43 -10.86 -5.86
N ILE A 96 -9.69 -10.17 -4.99
CA ILE A 96 -8.70 -9.15 -5.38
C ILE A 96 -7.67 -9.70 -6.38
N ARG A 97 -7.16 -10.91 -6.12
CA ARG A 97 -6.21 -11.58 -7.00
C ARG A 97 -6.83 -11.90 -8.37
N SER A 98 -8.11 -12.33 -8.40
CA SER A 98 -8.79 -12.67 -9.65
C SER A 98 -9.14 -11.45 -10.51
N GLU A 99 -9.41 -10.31 -9.87
CA GLU A 99 -9.73 -9.04 -10.54
C GLU A 99 -8.49 -8.32 -11.08
N PHE A 100 -7.33 -8.56 -10.46
CA PHE A 100 -6.08 -7.90 -10.84
C PHE A 100 -5.54 -8.47 -12.15
N LYS A 101 -5.28 -7.57 -13.10
CA LYS A 101 -4.63 -7.89 -14.37
C LYS A 101 -3.19 -7.36 -14.31
N PRO A 102 -2.19 -8.23 -14.09
CA PRO A 102 -0.80 -7.81 -14.03
C PRO A 102 -0.38 -7.11 -15.33
N PRO A 103 0.25 -5.92 -15.25
CA PRO A 103 0.85 -5.27 -16.42
C PRO A 103 1.91 -6.13 -17.11
N LEU A 104 2.66 -6.93 -16.36
CA LEU A 104 3.74 -7.77 -16.86
C LEU A 104 3.59 -9.20 -16.34
N THR A 105 4.02 -10.18 -17.15
CA THR A 105 4.36 -11.50 -16.62
C THR A 105 5.66 -11.46 -15.84
N LYS A 106 5.97 -12.52 -15.08
CA LYS A 106 7.26 -12.63 -14.38
C LYS A 106 8.44 -12.54 -15.35
N GLU A 107 8.35 -13.21 -16.50
CA GLU A 107 9.41 -13.24 -17.52
C GLU A 107 9.63 -11.84 -18.13
N GLN A 108 8.54 -11.14 -18.46
CA GLN A 108 8.61 -9.76 -18.95
C GLN A 108 9.16 -8.82 -17.89
N TYR A 109 8.75 -8.96 -16.63
CA TYR A 109 9.29 -8.17 -15.54
C TYR A 109 10.80 -8.37 -15.38
N LEU A 110 11.29 -9.60 -15.34
CA LEU A 110 12.72 -9.87 -15.18
C LEU A 110 13.54 -9.35 -16.36
N LYS A 111 13.05 -9.53 -17.59
CA LYS A 111 13.74 -9.11 -18.82
C LYS A 111 13.65 -7.60 -19.05
N ASP A 112 12.44 -7.04 -19.09
CA ASP A 112 12.18 -5.70 -19.58
C ASP A 112 12.31 -4.66 -18.46
N TRP A 113 11.85 -4.97 -17.24
CA TRP A 113 12.01 -4.10 -16.07
C TRP A 113 13.36 -4.32 -15.38
N GLY A 114 13.66 -5.56 -14.99
CA GLY A 114 14.87 -5.93 -14.26
C GLY A 114 16.16 -5.92 -15.07
N LYS A 115 16.06 -5.85 -16.41
CA LYS A 115 17.21 -5.94 -17.34
C LYS A 115 18.10 -7.16 -17.09
N LEU A 116 17.51 -8.25 -16.61
CA LEU A 116 18.22 -9.50 -16.35
C LEU A 116 18.25 -10.35 -17.62
N SER A 117 19.43 -10.80 -18.01
CA SER A 117 19.59 -11.85 -19.03
C SER A 117 19.24 -13.19 -18.38
N LEU A 118 18.06 -13.71 -18.70
CA LEU A 118 17.63 -15.06 -18.34
C LEU A 118 18.14 -16.08 -19.37
#